data_AF-A0A1D8JGA2-F1
#
_entry.id   AF-A0A1D8JGA2-F1
#
_cell.length_a   1.000
_cell.length_b   1.000
_cell.length_c   1.000
_cell.angle_alpha   90.00
_cell.angle_beta   90.00
_cell.angle_gamma   90.00
#
_symmetry.space_group_name_H-M   'P 1'
#
loop_
_entity.id
_entity.type
_entity.pdbx_description
1 polymer ?
#
loop_
_entity_poly.entity_id
_entity_poly.type
_entity_poly.pdbx_seq_one_letter_code
_entity_poly.pdbx_strand_id
1 'polypeptide(L)'
;MNRLNEKMHQDTLHKARKQLMQIHQFTVSHDILTNHFIEKNASYYTEIEKVIGFDASTITDDFLSNEIVEEIQTLPLDTTGLKLDLRQYQMFGAKYALHYKRTLLGDEMGLGKTIQALALINHLFENDAKYSIVVCPLSVLANWKREIEQHSDLKTFFFTEISGNRRLQHGRRKKAFY
;
A
#
# COMPACT_ATOMS: atom_id res chain seq x y z
N MET A 1 4.67 46.78 -22.02
CA MET A 1 4.49 45.61 -21.12
C MET A 1 3.58 44.50 -21.68
N ASN A 2 2.83 44.67 -22.78
CA ASN A 2 1.88 43.63 -23.26
C ASN A 2 2.50 42.45 -24.06
N ARG A 3 3.60 42.68 -24.79
CA ARG A 3 4.20 41.65 -25.68
C ARG A 3 4.87 40.47 -24.96
N LEU A 4 5.32 40.68 -23.71
CA LEU A 4 5.92 39.62 -22.88
C LEU A 4 4.85 38.65 -22.33
N ASN A 5 3.68 39.17 -21.96
CA ASN A 5 2.55 38.34 -21.53
C ASN A 5 1.99 37.50 -22.67
N GLU A 6 1.86 38.05 -23.88
CA GLU A 6 1.40 37.31 -25.06
C GLU A 6 2.33 36.14 -25.43
N LYS A 7 3.66 36.35 -25.39
CA LYS A 7 4.65 35.29 -25.64
C LYS A 7 4.54 34.16 -24.62
N MET A 8 4.44 34.51 -23.34
CA MET A 8 4.34 33.52 -22.26
C MET A 8 3.03 32.70 -22.33
N HIS A 9 1.92 33.31 -22.76
CA HIS A 9 0.66 32.60 -22.99
C HIS A 9 0.74 31.67 -24.21
N GLN A 10 1.42 32.08 -25.28
CA GLN A 10 1.65 31.23 -26.46
C GLN A 10 2.54 30.03 -26.14
N ASP A 11 3.59 30.20 -25.34
CA ASP A 11 4.46 29.09 -24.91
C ASP A 11 3.69 28.10 -24.03
N THR A 12 2.82 28.59 -23.15
CA THR A 12 1.95 27.77 -22.30
C THR A 12 0.96 26.97 -23.13
N LEU A 13 0.30 27.61 -24.10
CA LEU A 13 -0.62 26.95 -25.03
C LEU A 13 0.09 25.93 -25.91
N HIS A 14 1.31 26.23 -26.37
CA HIS A 14 2.11 25.30 -27.17
C HIS A 14 2.51 24.06 -26.36
N LYS A 15 2.90 24.24 -25.09
CA LYS A 15 3.23 23.14 -24.16
C LYS A 15 2.01 22.28 -23.86
N ALA A 16 0.86 22.89 -23.54
CA ALA A 16 -0.39 22.20 -23.31
C ALA A 16 -0.85 21.41 -24.55
N ARG A 17 -0.76 22.01 -25.74
CA ARG A 17 -1.09 21.34 -27.01
C ARG A 17 -0.17 20.15 -27.29
N LYS A 18 1.13 20.26 -26.98
CA LYS A 18 2.09 19.17 -27.11
C LYS A 18 1.78 18.00 -26.17
N GLN A 19 1.42 18.29 -24.92
CA GLN A 19 0.99 17.26 -23.95
C GLN A 19 -0.31 16.60 -24.39
N LEU A 20 -1.28 17.38 -24.86
CA LEU A 20 -2.57 16.88 -25.34
C LEU A 20 -2.41 15.98 -26.57
N MET A 21 -1.51 16.34 -27.49
CA MET A 21 -1.14 15.48 -28.62
C MET A 21 -0.48 14.17 -28.18
N GLN A 22 0.39 14.21 -27.17
CA GLN A 22 0.99 12.98 -26.61
C GLN A 22 -0.06 12.06 -25.98
N ILE A 23 -1.04 12.62 -25.26
CA ILE A 23 -2.15 11.85 -24.68
C ILE A 23 -3.04 11.28 -25.78
N HIS A 24 -3.35 12.04 -26.83
CA HIS A 24 -4.21 11.59 -27.93
C HIS A 24 -3.55 10.52 -28.82
N GLN A 25 -2.21 10.53 -28.91
CA GLN A 25 -1.45 9.52 -29.65
C GLN A 25 -1.03 8.32 -28.79
N PHE A 26 -1.39 8.32 -27.50
CA PHE A 26 -1.12 7.21 -26.61
C PHE A 26 -2.00 6.01 -26.98
N THR A 27 -1.50 5.20 -27.88
CA THR A 27 -2.11 3.94 -28.28
C THR A 27 -1.31 2.81 -27.67
N VAL A 28 -1.85 2.19 -26.62
CA VAL A 28 -1.28 0.97 -26.03
C VAL A 28 -2.17 -0.21 -26.40
N SER A 29 -1.55 -1.35 -26.72
CA SER A 29 -2.30 -2.57 -27.00
C SER A 29 -3.17 -2.95 -25.81
N HIS A 30 -4.39 -3.43 -26.08
CA HIS A 30 -5.33 -3.86 -25.06
C HIS A 30 -4.72 -4.93 -24.14
N ASP A 31 -3.98 -5.90 -24.68
CA ASP A 31 -3.37 -6.97 -23.89
C ASP A 31 -2.32 -6.44 -22.91
N ILE A 32 -1.52 -5.44 -23.33
CA ILE A 32 -0.50 -4.82 -22.48
C ILE A 32 -1.17 -4.05 -21.35
N LEU A 33 -2.22 -3.28 -21.66
CA LEU A 33 -2.98 -2.54 -20.65
C LEU A 33 -3.66 -3.48 -19.65
N THR A 34 -4.28 -4.56 -20.14
CA THR A 34 -4.96 -5.55 -19.30
C THR A 34 -3.98 -6.24 -18.37
N ASN A 35 -2.82 -6.68 -18.87
CA ASN A 35 -1.79 -7.30 -18.03
C ASN A 35 -1.23 -6.31 -16.99
N HIS A 36 -0.93 -5.08 -17.41
CA HIS A 36 -0.43 -4.06 -16.49
C HIS A 36 -1.49 -3.68 -15.43
N PHE A 37 -2.77 -3.62 -15.81
CA PHE A 37 -3.86 -3.40 -14.87
C PHE A 37 -3.99 -4.57 -13.90
N ILE A 38 -3.95 -5.82 -14.35
CA ILE A 38 -4.03 -6.99 -13.47
C ILE A 38 -2.91 -6.94 -12.44
N GLU A 39 -1.68 -6.64 -12.87
CA GLU A 39 -0.51 -6.54 -11.99
C GLU A 39 -0.59 -5.36 -11.01
N LYS A 40 -1.07 -4.20 -11.48
CA LYS A 40 -1.03 -2.93 -10.72
C LYS A 40 -2.39 -2.34 -10.40
N ASN A 41 -3.43 -3.17 -10.31
CA ASN A 41 -4.80 -2.70 -10.07
C ASN A 41 -4.86 -1.81 -8.81
N ALA A 42 -4.03 -2.11 -7.80
CA ALA A 42 -3.82 -1.32 -6.59
C ALA A 42 -3.62 0.18 -6.87
N SER A 43 -2.67 0.51 -7.74
CA SER A 43 -2.35 1.88 -8.08
C SER A 43 -3.48 2.53 -8.90
N TYR A 44 -4.11 1.79 -9.82
CA TYR A 44 -5.21 2.34 -10.64
C TYR A 44 -6.42 2.78 -9.82
N TYR A 45 -6.97 1.93 -8.94
CA TYR A 45 -8.12 2.42 -8.15
C TYR A 45 -7.70 3.49 -7.15
N THR A 46 -6.46 3.50 -6.66
CA THR A 46 -5.98 4.60 -5.81
C THR A 46 -6.03 5.94 -6.55
N GLU A 47 -5.62 5.97 -7.82
CA GLU A 47 -5.73 7.18 -8.64
C GLU A 47 -7.19 7.55 -8.96
N ILE A 48 -8.06 6.55 -9.21
CA ILE A 48 -9.49 6.79 -9.43
C ILE A 48 -10.13 7.38 -8.15
N GLU A 49 -9.87 6.80 -6.99
CA GLU A 49 -10.33 7.24 -5.66
C GLU A 49 -9.97 8.71 -5.42
N LYS A 50 -8.72 9.11 -5.74
CA LYS A 50 -8.29 10.51 -5.66
C LYS A 50 -9.09 11.43 -6.59
N VAL A 51 -9.37 11.00 -7.82
CA VAL A 51 -10.12 11.82 -8.80
C VAL A 51 -11.58 11.98 -8.40
N ILE A 52 -12.21 10.95 -7.85
CA ILE A 52 -13.61 11.00 -7.41
C ILE A 52 -13.77 11.69 -6.05
N GLY A 53 -12.68 12.07 -5.38
CA GLY A 53 -12.70 12.64 -4.03
C GLY A 53 -13.12 11.63 -2.96
N PHE A 54 -12.96 10.33 -3.21
CA PHE A 54 -13.21 9.28 -2.22
C PHE A 54 -11.94 9.11 -1.39
N ASP A 55 -11.94 9.64 -0.19
CA ASP A 55 -10.81 9.58 0.73
C ASP A 55 -11.19 8.90 2.05
N ALA A 56 -10.23 8.83 2.98
CA ALA A 56 -10.50 8.21 4.27
C ALA A 56 -11.58 8.96 5.07
N SER A 57 -11.77 10.27 4.87
CA SER A 57 -12.84 11.03 5.55
C SER A 57 -14.21 10.56 5.11
N THR A 58 -14.39 10.25 3.82
CA THR A 58 -15.64 9.67 3.30
C THR A 58 -15.95 8.30 3.91
N ILE A 59 -14.91 7.52 4.25
CA ILE A 59 -15.04 6.19 4.88
C ILE A 59 -15.38 6.32 6.37
N THR A 60 -14.87 7.36 7.04
CA THR A 60 -14.92 7.50 8.50
C THR A 60 -15.89 8.57 9.00
N ASP A 61 -16.61 9.25 8.11
CA ASP A 61 -17.41 10.46 8.39
C ASP A 61 -18.42 10.29 9.54
N ASP A 62 -18.92 9.07 9.75
CA ASP A 62 -19.85 8.75 10.86
C ASP A 62 -19.16 8.40 12.20
N PHE A 63 -17.84 8.18 12.22
CA PHE A 63 -17.12 7.61 13.37
C PHE A 63 -15.93 8.41 13.88
N LEU A 64 -15.29 9.23 13.04
CA LEU A 64 -14.10 10.01 13.40
C LEU A 64 -14.27 11.47 12.97
N SER A 65 -13.86 12.42 13.82
CA SER A 65 -13.83 13.84 13.46
C SER A 65 -12.78 14.12 12.38
N ASN A 66 -13.06 15.07 11.48
CA ASN A 66 -12.15 15.49 10.41
C ASN A 66 -10.74 15.84 10.90
N GLU A 67 -10.60 16.43 12.08
CA GLU A 67 -9.30 16.75 12.70
C GLU A 67 -8.43 15.50 12.92
N ILE A 68 -9.04 14.40 13.42
CA ILE A 68 -8.35 13.12 13.65
C ILE A 68 -7.95 12.50 12.32
N VAL A 69 -8.85 12.55 11.33
CA VAL A 69 -8.58 12.01 10.00
C VAL A 69 -7.38 12.70 9.36
N GLU A 70 -7.34 14.03 9.43
CA GLU A 70 -6.23 14.83 8.90
C GLU A 70 -4.91 14.50 9.62
N GLU A 71 -4.93 14.44 10.96
CA GLU A 71 -3.76 14.07 11.75
C GLU A 71 -3.21 12.70 11.32
N ILE A 72 -4.07 11.70 11.20
CA ILE A 72 -3.67 10.35 10.79
C ILE A 72 -3.15 10.33 9.35
N GLN A 73 -3.75 11.09 8.44
CA GLN A 73 -3.29 11.15 7.05
C GLN A 73 -1.89 11.76 6.92
N THR A 74 -1.55 12.75 7.75
CA THR A 74 -0.23 13.40 7.75
C THR A 74 0.90 12.52 8.29
N LEU A 75 0.58 11.46 9.06
CA LEU A 75 1.60 10.57 9.60
C LEU A 75 2.39 9.88 8.47
N PRO A 76 3.73 9.83 8.57
CA PRO A 76 4.53 9.08 7.61
C PRO A 76 4.27 7.57 7.80
N LEU A 77 4.20 6.84 6.67
CA LEU A 77 4.19 5.38 6.66
C LEU A 77 5.33 4.93 5.75
N ASP A 78 6.30 4.23 6.33
CA ASP A 78 7.47 3.74 5.60
C ASP A 78 7.15 2.39 4.98
N THR A 79 7.09 2.38 3.65
CA THR A 79 6.78 1.21 2.84
C THR A 79 8.01 0.62 2.18
N THR A 80 9.22 1.07 2.56
CA THR A 80 10.48 0.50 2.07
C THR A 80 10.51 -0.99 2.39
N GLY A 81 10.76 -1.83 1.39
CA GLY A 81 10.75 -3.30 1.54
C GLY A 81 9.38 -3.97 1.40
N LEU A 82 8.29 -3.22 1.24
CA LEU A 82 7.02 -3.76 0.76
C LEU A 82 7.02 -3.92 -0.76
N LYS A 83 6.42 -5.01 -1.24
CA LYS A 83 6.34 -5.38 -2.67
C LYS A 83 4.95 -5.16 -3.26
N LEU A 84 4.12 -4.36 -2.61
CA LEU A 84 2.77 -4.03 -3.06
C LEU A 84 2.50 -2.53 -2.89
N ASP A 85 1.49 -2.05 -3.60
CA ASP A 85 0.90 -0.74 -3.36
C ASP A 85 -0.31 -0.90 -2.42
N LEU A 86 -0.35 -0.10 -1.36
CA LEU A 86 -1.46 -0.07 -0.41
C LEU A 86 -2.62 0.75 -0.98
N ARG A 87 -3.85 0.27 -0.81
CA ARG A 87 -5.05 1.08 -1.04
C ARG A 87 -5.16 2.20 0.00
N GLN A 88 -5.91 3.26 -0.29
CA GLN A 88 -6.08 4.39 0.62
C GLN A 88 -6.59 3.96 2.00
N TYR A 89 -7.61 3.11 2.04
CA TYR A 89 -8.15 2.58 3.30
C TYR A 89 -7.15 1.68 4.04
N GLN A 90 -6.30 0.94 3.33
CA GLN A 90 -5.28 0.09 3.95
C GLN A 90 -4.16 0.92 4.58
N MET A 91 -3.71 1.95 3.86
CA MET A 91 -2.74 2.91 4.36
C MET A 91 -3.31 3.67 5.57
N PHE A 92 -4.57 4.11 5.50
CA PHE A 92 -5.23 4.77 6.62
C PHE A 92 -5.32 3.85 7.84
N GLY A 93 -5.77 2.60 7.68
CA GLY A 93 -5.83 1.63 8.80
C GLY A 93 -4.47 1.38 9.46
N ALA A 94 -3.40 1.28 8.66
CA ALA A 94 -2.04 1.14 9.18
C ALA A 94 -1.58 2.39 9.96
N LYS A 95 -1.81 3.59 9.42
CA LYS A 95 -1.48 4.86 10.10
C LYS A 95 -2.32 5.08 11.36
N TYR A 96 -3.60 4.71 11.33
CA TYR A 96 -4.49 4.76 12.48
C TYR A 96 -3.96 3.87 13.61
N ALA A 97 -3.54 2.64 13.29
CA ALA A 97 -2.93 1.73 14.26
C ALA A 97 -1.57 2.25 14.77
N LEU A 98 -0.79 2.92 13.93
CA LEU A 98 0.47 3.57 14.34
C LEU A 98 0.22 4.71 15.34
N HIS A 99 -0.79 5.54 15.08
CA HIS A 99 -1.16 6.68 15.91
C HIS A 99 -1.63 6.24 17.32
N TYR A 100 -2.66 5.38 17.38
CA TYR A 100 -3.29 4.99 18.64
C TYR A 100 -2.61 3.81 19.34
N LYS A 101 -1.78 3.03 18.63
CA LYS A 101 -1.03 1.85 19.09
C LYS A 101 -1.90 0.66 19.51
N ARG A 102 -2.88 0.89 20.40
CA ARG A 102 -3.85 -0.11 20.88
C ARG A 102 -5.15 0.01 20.07
N THR A 103 -5.15 -0.63 18.92
CA THR A 103 -6.20 -0.49 17.92
C THR A 103 -6.85 -1.84 17.61
N LEU A 104 -8.15 -1.82 17.34
CA LEU A 104 -8.89 -2.92 16.73
C LEU A 104 -9.22 -2.56 15.27
N LEU A 105 -8.74 -3.38 14.33
CA LEU A 105 -9.10 -3.25 12.91
C LEU A 105 -10.36 -4.07 12.63
N GLY A 106 -11.50 -3.38 12.56
CA GLY A 106 -12.84 -3.97 12.42
C GLY A 106 -13.35 -4.10 10.98
N ASP A 107 -12.50 -3.81 9.98
CA ASP A 107 -12.89 -3.77 8.56
C ASP A 107 -13.53 -5.09 8.09
N GLU A 108 -14.31 -5.02 7.01
CA GLU A 108 -14.91 -6.20 6.37
C GLU A 108 -13.87 -7.29 6.02
N MET A 109 -14.35 -8.53 5.96
CA MET A 109 -13.54 -9.66 5.54
C MET A 109 -13.11 -9.47 4.07
N GLY A 110 -11.83 -9.65 3.77
CA GLY A 110 -11.30 -9.49 2.41
C GLY A 110 -10.65 -8.13 2.11
N LEU A 111 -10.82 -7.12 2.95
CA LEU A 111 -10.16 -5.80 2.79
C LEU A 111 -8.65 -5.81 3.11
N GLY A 112 -8.06 -6.98 3.41
CA GLY A 112 -6.62 -7.09 3.59
C GLY A 112 -6.11 -6.55 4.93
N LYS A 113 -6.81 -6.82 6.04
CA LYS A 113 -6.33 -6.50 7.41
C LYS A 113 -4.91 -7.04 7.68
N THR A 114 -4.57 -8.20 7.12
CA THR A 114 -3.20 -8.75 7.18
C THR A 114 -2.18 -7.83 6.51
N ILE A 115 -2.53 -7.25 5.35
CA ILE A 115 -1.69 -6.30 4.63
C ILE A 115 -1.52 -5.00 5.42
N GLN A 116 -2.59 -4.49 6.05
CA GLN A 116 -2.52 -3.31 6.92
C GLN A 116 -1.57 -3.54 8.10
N ALA A 117 -1.72 -4.69 8.78
CA ALA A 117 -0.84 -5.06 9.89
C ALA A 117 0.60 -5.28 9.43
N LEU A 118 0.82 -5.86 8.25
CA LEU A 118 2.14 -6.02 7.66
C LEU A 118 2.79 -4.67 7.35
N ALA A 119 2.04 -3.72 6.81
CA ALA A 119 2.51 -2.36 6.54
C ALA A 119 2.92 -1.64 7.83
N LEU A 120 2.13 -1.79 8.91
CA LEU A 120 2.48 -1.27 10.23
C LEU A 120 3.79 -1.88 10.75
N ILE A 121 3.91 -3.22 10.71
CA ILE A 121 5.12 -3.93 11.15
C ILE A 121 6.34 -3.49 10.33
N ASN A 122 6.19 -3.35 9.01
CA ASN A 122 7.26 -2.88 8.13
C ASN A 122 7.72 -1.48 8.52
N HIS A 123 6.79 -0.55 8.68
CA HIS A 123 7.12 0.80 9.10
C HIS A 123 7.87 0.81 10.45
N LEU A 124 7.40 0.04 11.43
CA LEU A 124 8.09 -0.07 12.72
C LEU A 124 9.51 -0.65 12.55
N PHE A 125 9.68 -1.66 11.71
CA PHE A 125 10.98 -2.29 11.46
C PHE A 125 11.98 -1.32 10.83
N GLU A 126 11.56 -0.55 9.83
CA GLU A 126 12.40 0.48 9.21
C GLU A 126 12.71 1.65 10.17
N ASN A 127 11.88 1.83 11.21
CA ASN A 127 12.05 2.83 12.27
C ASN A 127 12.57 2.20 13.58
N ASP A 128 13.61 1.38 13.48
CA ASP A 128 14.39 0.78 14.58
C ASP A 128 13.70 -0.27 15.47
N ALA A 129 12.47 -0.70 15.16
CA ALA A 129 11.85 -1.81 15.88
C ALA A 129 12.50 -3.14 15.47
N LYS A 130 13.14 -3.82 16.44
CA LYS A 130 13.88 -5.06 16.16
C LYS A 130 13.01 -6.29 15.96
N TYR A 131 11.87 -6.35 16.67
CA TYR A 131 11.04 -7.54 16.72
C TYR A 131 9.56 -7.19 16.75
N SER A 132 8.76 -7.96 16.02
CA SER A 132 7.30 -7.94 16.08
C SER A 132 6.79 -9.37 16.20
N ILE A 133 5.74 -9.56 16.99
CA ILE A 133 5.12 -10.86 17.23
C ILE A 133 3.69 -10.79 16.73
N VAL A 134 3.33 -11.73 15.86
CA VAL A 134 1.96 -11.93 15.41
C VAL A 134 1.45 -13.21 16.07
N VAL A 135 0.36 -13.10 16.81
CA VAL A 135 -0.35 -14.24 17.40
C VAL A 135 -1.61 -14.47 16.61
N CYS A 136 -1.79 -15.68 16.06
CA CYS A 136 -2.95 -16.02 15.27
C CYS A 136 -3.30 -17.51 15.37
N PRO A 137 -4.56 -17.90 15.09
CA PRO A 137 -4.94 -19.30 15.01
C PRO A 137 -4.15 -20.05 13.92
N LEU A 138 -3.94 -21.36 14.12
CA LEU A 138 -3.19 -22.20 13.18
C LEU A 138 -3.78 -22.15 11.75
N SER A 139 -5.10 -22.03 11.63
CA SER A 139 -5.82 -21.98 10.34
C SER A 139 -5.41 -20.79 9.46
N VAL A 140 -4.96 -19.67 10.05
CA VAL A 140 -4.57 -18.46 9.31
C VAL A 140 -3.06 -18.29 9.19
N LEU A 141 -2.27 -19.16 9.83
CA LEU A 141 -0.80 -19.12 9.78
C LEU A 141 -0.28 -19.25 8.34
N ALA A 142 -0.87 -20.15 7.56
CA ALA A 142 -0.50 -20.35 6.16
C ALA A 142 -0.77 -19.10 5.32
N ASN A 143 -1.86 -18.38 5.60
CA ASN A 143 -2.16 -17.10 4.96
C ASN A 143 -1.08 -16.07 5.31
N TRP A 144 -0.79 -15.87 6.61
CA TRP A 144 0.27 -14.95 7.06
C TRP A 144 1.61 -15.24 6.40
N LYS A 145 2.00 -16.51 6.32
CA LYS A 145 3.23 -16.91 5.64
C LYS A 145 3.25 -16.48 4.18
N ARG A 146 2.18 -16.78 3.44
CA ARG A 146 2.04 -16.42 2.03
C ARG A 146 2.11 -14.91 1.85
N GLU A 147 1.32 -14.15 2.62
CA GLU A 147 1.28 -12.69 2.51
C GLU A 147 2.66 -12.09 2.78
N ILE A 148 3.34 -12.48 3.86
CA ILE A 148 4.68 -11.97 4.18
C ILE A 148 5.69 -12.26 3.07
N GLU A 149 5.73 -13.50 2.58
CA GLU A 149 6.68 -13.93 1.54
C GLU A 149 6.43 -13.22 0.20
N GLN A 150 5.16 -12.96 -0.14
CA GLN A 150 4.78 -12.29 -1.38
C GLN A 150 4.98 -10.77 -1.31
N HIS A 151 4.72 -10.18 -0.14
CA HIS A 151 4.49 -8.75 -0.02
C HIS A 151 5.53 -7.98 0.77
N SER A 152 6.51 -8.64 1.38
CA SER A 152 7.57 -7.98 2.15
C SER A 152 8.93 -8.66 1.99
N ASP A 153 9.98 -7.98 2.43
CA ASP A 153 11.33 -8.54 2.60
C ASP A 153 11.67 -8.90 4.06
N LEU A 154 10.68 -8.80 4.96
CA LEU A 154 10.83 -9.08 6.38
C LEU A 154 11.28 -10.54 6.62
N LYS A 155 12.24 -10.71 7.52
CA LYS A 155 12.66 -12.04 7.97
C LYS A 155 11.68 -12.55 9.02
N THR A 156 11.02 -13.67 8.74
CA THR A 156 9.98 -14.22 9.62
C THR A 156 10.30 -15.63 10.09
N PHE A 157 9.95 -15.90 11.35
CA PHE A 157 10.03 -17.21 11.98
C PHE A 157 8.63 -17.65 12.42
N PHE A 158 8.32 -18.93 12.22
CA PHE A 158 7.02 -19.51 12.57
C PHE A 158 7.17 -20.52 13.69
N PHE A 159 6.29 -20.45 14.69
CA PHE A 159 6.24 -21.35 15.84
C PHE A 159 4.85 -21.99 15.93
N THR A 160 4.78 -23.32 16.04
CA THR A 160 3.53 -24.07 16.20
C THR A 160 3.71 -25.18 17.24
N GLU A 161 2.68 -25.41 18.09
CA GLU A 161 2.66 -26.49 19.09
C GLU A 161 2.10 -27.81 18.52
N ILE A 162 2.51 -28.21 17.32
CA ILE A 162 2.13 -29.52 16.77
C ILE A 162 3.32 -30.46 16.98
N SER A 163 3.31 -31.13 18.14
CA SER A 163 4.05 -32.35 18.46
C SER A 163 5.58 -32.31 18.27
N GLY A 164 6.30 -32.06 19.37
CA GLY A 164 7.57 -32.74 19.71
C GLY A 164 8.81 -32.57 18.84
N ASN A 165 8.76 -31.89 17.69
CA ASN A 165 9.90 -31.75 16.79
C ASN A 165 10.11 -30.28 16.41
N ARG A 166 11.02 -29.60 17.13
CA ARG A 166 11.45 -28.22 16.87
C ARG A 166 12.10 -28.12 15.50
N ARG A 167 11.31 -28.01 14.43
CA ARG A 167 11.80 -27.65 13.09
C ARG A 167 11.58 -26.17 12.87
N LEU A 168 12.65 -25.40 13.07
CA LEU A 168 12.77 -24.02 12.60
C LEU A 168 12.73 -24.01 11.07
N GLN A 169 11.54 -23.87 10.49
CA GLN A 169 11.42 -23.72 9.04
C GLN A 169 11.82 -22.30 8.66
N HIS A 170 13.03 -22.16 8.09
CA HIS A 170 13.52 -20.91 7.53
C HIS A 170 12.89 -20.66 6.17
N GLY A 171 12.17 -19.56 6.01
CA GLY A 171 11.71 -19.07 4.70
C GLY A 171 12.81 -18.32 3.96
N ARG A 172 13.78 -19.01 3.35
CA ARG A 172 14.64 -18.49 2.26
C ARG A 172 15.14 -19.64 1.37
N ARG A 173 14.52 -19.87 0.21
CA ARG A 173 15.17 -20.60 -0.88
C ARG A 173 16.00 -19.62 -1.70
N LYS A 174 17.32 -19.70 -1.53
CA LYS A 174 18.31 -19.08 -2.42
C LYS A 174 18.12 -19.62 -3.84
N LYS A 175 18.18 -18.73 -4.83
CA LYS A 175 18.44 -19.07 -6.24
C LYS A 175 19.68 -19.97 -6.30
N ALA A 176 19.54 -21.16 -6.86
CA ALA A 176 20.67 -21.92 -7.36
C ALA A 176 21.06 -21.30 -8.70
N PHE A 177 22.20 -20.61 -8.72
CA PHE A 177 23.02 -20.54 -9.92
C PHE A 177 23.84 -21.83 -9.94
N TYR A 178 23.59 -22.67 -10.94
CA TYR A 178 24.53 -23.36 -11.84
C TYR A 178 23.70 -24.32 -12.69
#